data_AF-A0A2N1DA85-F1
#
_entry.id   AF-A0A2N1DA85-F1
#
_cell.length_a   1.000
_cell.length_b   1.000
_cell.length_c   1.000
_cell.angle_alpha   90.00
_cell.angle_beta   90.00
_cell.angle_gamma   90.00
#
_symmetry.space_group_name_H-M   'P 1'
#
loop_
_entity.id
_entity.type
_entity.pdbx_description
1 polymer ?
#
loop_
_entity_poly.entity_id
_entity_poly.type
_entity_poly.pdbx_seq_one_letter_code
_entity_poly.pdbx_strand_id
1 'polypeptide(L)' 'MSIALTNLSREDLIDIWLYGEMNWGAESVDQYLDSIDAFLKTLINRRNIADFHYIKDIKER' A
#
# COMPACT_ATOMS: atom_id res chain seq x y z
N MET A 1 -10.46 -9.72 7.93
CA MET A 1 -10.93 -8.47 7.27
C MET A 1 -10.36 -8.45 5.87
N SER A 2 -11.17 -8.18 4.84
CA SER A 2 -10.73 -8.14 3.44
C SER A 2 -10.57 -6.70 2.96
N ILE A 3 -9.54 -6.43 2.16
CA ILE A 3 -9.46 -5.21 1.35
C ILE A 3 -10.29 -5.46 0.10
N ALA A 4 -11.29 -4.61 -0.13
CA ALA A 4 -12.00 -4.57 -1.40
C ALA A 4 -11.27 -3.59 -2.32
N LEU A 5 -10.74 -4.11 -3.43
CA LEU A 5 -10.18 -3.28 -4.49
C LEU A 5 -11.34 -2.67 -5.28
N THR A 6 -11.42 -1.35 -5.32
CA THR A 6 -12.38 -0.66 -6.20
C THR A 6 -11.87 -0.71 -7.63
N ASN A 7 -12.76 -0.53 -8.62
CA ASN A 7 -12.35 -0.46 -10.01
C ASN A 7 -11.36 0.70 -10.26
N LEU A 8 -11.56 1.85 -9.61
CA LEU A 8 -10.64 2.99 -9.67
C LEU A 8 -9.25 2.62 -9.13
N SER A 9 -9.17 1.99 -7.95
CA SER A 9 -7.87 1.58 -7.40
C SER A 9 -7.16 0.52 -8.25
N ARG A 10 -7.88 -0.23 -9.10
CA ARG A 10 -7.26 -1.14 -10.07
C ARG A 10 -6.64 -0.36 -11.22
N GLU A 11 -7.38 0.61 -11.76
CA GLU A 11 -6.89 1.50 -12.83
C GLU A 11 -5.65 2.26 -12.36
N ASP A 12 -5.66 2.79 -11.13
CA ASP A 12 -4.50 3.48 -10.54
C ASP A 12 -3.26 2.57 -10.49
N LEU A 13 -3.40 1.30 -10.09
CA LEU A 13 -2.29 0.35 -10.04
C LEU A 13 -1.75 0.02 -11.44
N ILE A 14 -2.61 -0.03 -12.45
CA ILE A 14 -2.21 -0.25 -13.84
C ILE A 14 -1.44 0.96 -14.36
N ASP A 15 -1.93 2.17 -14.11
CA ASP A 15 -1.26 3.41 -14.54
C ASP A 15 0.11 3.56 -13.87
N ILE A 16 0.21 3.24 -12.58
CA ILE A 16 1.48 3.18 -11.85
C ILE A 16 2.42 2.17 -12.49
N TRP A 17 1.92 0.98 -12.84
CA TRP A 17 2.73 -0.05 -13.46
C TRP A 17 3.28 0.38 -14.83
N LEU A 18 2.41 0.92 -15.69
CA LEU A 18 2.78 1.41 -17.03
C LEU A 18 3.81 2.53 -16.94
N TYR A 19 3.60 3.50 -16.05
CA TYR A 19 4.58 4.57 -15.85
C TYR A 19 5.92 4.02 -15.33
N GLY A 20 5.88 3.14 -14.33
CA GLY A 20 7.09 2.58 -13.74
C GLY A 20 7.86 1.68 -14.70
N GLU A 21 7.19 0.90 -15.54
CA GLU A 21 7.84 0.10 -16.58
C GLU A 21 8.63 1.01 -17.54
N MET A 22 8.02 2.10 -18.01
CA MET A 22 8.63 3.03 -18.95
C MET A 22 9.81 3.82 -18.37
N ASN A 23 9.81 4.09 -17.06
CA ASN A 23 10.79 5.00 -16.43
C ASN A 23 11.83 4.29 -15.55
N TRP A 24 11.48 3.16 -14.95
CA TRP A 24 12.28 2.45 -13.95
C TRP A 24 12.62 1.02 -14.36
N GLY A 25 11.94 0.49 -15.39
CA GLY A 25 12.06 -0.89 -15.84
C GLY A 25 11.12 -1.84 -15.09
N ALA A 26 10.70 -2.90 -15.78
CA ALA A 26 9.71 -3.87 -15.31
C ALA A 26 10.01 -4.42 -13.90
N GLU A 27 11.26 -4.84 -13.65
CA GLU A 27 11.67 -5.40 -12.35
C GLU A 27 11.50 -4.40 -11.20
N SER A 28 11.81 -3.12 -11.43
CA SER A 28 11.72 -2.08 -10.39
C SER A 28 10.28 -1.73 -10.06
N VAL A 29 9.40 -1.71 -11.07
CA VAL A 29 7.98 -1.43 -10.85
C VAL A 29 7.26 -2.61 -10.21
N ASP A 30 7.65 -3.85 -10.52
CA ASP A 30 7.13 -5.04 -9.87
C ASP A 30 7.49 -5.03 -8.36
N GLN A 31 8.75 -4.74 -8.01
CA GLN A 31 9.18 -4.58 -6.61
C GLN A 31 8.43 -3.45 -5.88
N TYR A 32 8.09 -2.38 -6.61
CA TYR A 32 7.31 -1.28 -6.06
C TYR A 32 5.86 -1.70 -5.76
N LEU A 33 5.21 -2.41 -6.68
CA LEU A 33 3.86 -2.95 -6.45
C LEU A 33 3.84 -3.99 -5.31
N ASP A 34 4.87 -4.83 -5.20
CA ASP A 34 5.03 -5.77 -4.09
C ASP A 34 5.12 -5.03 -2.74
N SER A 35 5.80 -3.88 -2.72
CA SER A 35 5.90 -3.04 -1.52
C SER A 35 4.54 -2.43 -1.14
N ILE A 36 3.73 -2.05 -2.12
CA ILE A 36 2.34 -1.59 -1.90
C ILE A 36 1.50 -2.73 -1.31
N ASP A 37 1.55 -3.93 -1.88
CA ASP A 37 0.83 -5.10 -1.37
C ASP A 37 1.24 -5.44 0.08
N ALA A 38 2.54 -5.46 0.36
CA ALA A 38 3.07 -5.69 1.70
C ALA A 38 2.55 -4.63 2.70
N PHE A 39 2.56 -3.35 2.31
CA PHE A 39 2.03 -2.27 3.14
C PHE A 39 0.53 -2.43 3.41
N LEU A 40 -0.28 -2.72 2.38
CA LEU A 40 -1.71 -2.97 2.51
C LEU A 40 -2.00 -4.16 3.44
N LYS A 41 -1.23 -5.24 3.34
CA LYS A 41 -1.29 -6.38 4.29
C LYS A 41 -0.96 -5.95 5.72
N THR A 42 -0.02 -5.03 5.93
CA THR A 42 0.24 -4.49 7.28
C THR A 42 -0.95 -3.70 7.83
N LEU A 43 -1.68 -2.96 7.01
CA LEU A 43 -2.88 -2.24 7.45
C LEU A 43 -4.01 -3.19 7.86
N ILE A 44 -4.18 -4.30 7.13
CA ILE A 44 -5.11 -5.37 7.52
C ILE A 44 -4.74 -5.93 8.90
N ASN A 45 -3.46 -6.25 9.11
CA ASN A 45 -2.99 -6.82 10.36
C ASN A 45 -2.97 -5.81 11.53
N ARG A 46 -2.72 -4.53 11.25
CA ARG A 46 -2.70 -3.46 12.26
C ARG A 46 -4.08 -2.92 12.64
N ARG A 47 -5.15 -3.20 11.88
CA ARG A 47 -6.50 -2.79 12.30
C ARG A 47 -6.99 -3.51 13.58
N ASN A 48 -6.30 -4.58 14.01
CA ASN A 48 -6.46 -5.20 15.32
C ASN A 48 -5.69 -4.50 16.46
N ILE A 49 -4.88 -3.48 16.14
CA ILE A 49 -4.06 -2.67 17.08
C ILE A 49 -4.58 -1.22 17.10
N ALA A 50 -5.81 -0.99 16.64
CA ALA A 50 -6.51 0.28 16.78
C ALA A 50 -6.85 0.61 18.25
N ASP A 51 -6.58 -0.29 19.19
CA ASP A 51 -6.95 -0.10 20.60
C ASP A 51 -5.83 0.37 21.53
N PHE A 52 -4.54 0.50 21.14
CA PHE A 52 -3.55 0.81 22.19
C PHE A 52 -2.44 1.85 22.03
N HIS A 53 -1.91 2.26 20.86
CA HIS A 53 -0.70 3.12 20.95
C HIS A 53 -0.42 4.23 19.93
N TYR A 54 -0.97 4.24 18.70
CA TYR A 54 -0.41 5.16 17.69
C TYR A 54 -0.99 6.59 17.65
N ILE A 55 -2.10 6.88 18.35
CA ILE A 55 -2.58 8.27 18.51
C ILE A 55 -1.75 9.01 19.58
N LYS A 56 -1.07 8.30 20.48
CA LYS A 56 -0.32 8.92 21.58
C LYS A 56 1.04 9.48 21.14
N ASP A 57 1.75 8.80 20.24
CA ASP A 57 3.10 9.24 19.81
C ASP A 57 3.11 10.40 18.79
N ILE A 58 2.01 10.69 18.10
CA ILE A 58 1.94 11.86 17.19
C ILE A 58 1.70 13.18 17.96
N LYS A 59 1.32 13.11 19.25
CA LYS A 59 1.05 14.30 20.08
C LYS A 59 2.12 14.62 21.13
N GLU A 60 3.07 13.74 21.41
CA GLU A 60 4.06 13.93 22.50
C GLU A 60 5.54 13.90 22.07
N ARG A 61 5.89 13.93 20.77
CA ARG A 61 7.27 14.20 20.31
C ARG A 61 7.36 15.13 19.12
#